data_AF-A0AAJ2M942-F1
#
_entry.id   AF-A0AAJ2M942-F1
#
_cell.length_a   1.000
_cell.length_b   1.000
_cell.length_c   1.000
_cell.angle_alpha   90.00
_cell.angle_beta   90.00
_cell.angle_gamma   90.00
#
_symmetry.space_group_name_H-M   'P 1'
#
loop_
_entity.id
_entity.type
_entity.pdbx_description
1 polymer ?
#
loop_
_entity_poly.entity_id
_entity_poly.type
_entity_poly.pdbx_seq_one_letter_code
_entity_poly.pdbx_strand_id
1 'polypeptide(L)'
;MSALDLDLLSEYLDGDQNEHGLDFAATHGFLCAIAVGPKFDKWLDELFDSNQKKVPAEIITQVQAWLESIRQSLANEEGITFPFEIEEADTESSLGDWSVGFVDAMFLNEDAWFTEEFEEQLVDLTLPIMVFSGIDDEDPQMETFRRNGQLMDELAEEIPENLNELYLMYHTPE
;
A
#
# COMPACT_ATOMS: atom_id res chain seq x y z
N MET A 1 17.09 -16.80 8.24
CA MET A 1 16.34 -15.98 7.26
C MET A 1 17.37 -15.15 6.53
N SER A 2 17.22 -14.99 5.21
CA SER A 2 18.00 -13.98 4.49
C SER A 2 17.64 -12.60 5.04
N ALA A 3 18.58 -11.65 5.03
CA ALA A 3 18.23 -10.26 5.28
C ALA A 3 17.33 -9.76 4.12
N LEU A 4 16.44 -8.81 4.42
CA LEU A 4 15.63 -8.13 3.42
C LEU A 4 16.56 -7.42 2.43
N ASP A 5 16.33 -7.65 1.14
CA ASP A 5 17.10 -7.07 0.04
C ASP A 5 16.15 -6.31 -0.89
N LEU A 6 16.05 -4.99 -0.67
CA LEU A 6 15.17 -4.12 -1.45
C LEU A 6 15.70 -3.87 -2.86
N ASP A 7 17.02 -3.91 -3.06
CA ASP A 7 17.64 -3.72 -4.39
C ASP A 7 17.25 -4.89 -5.31
N LEU A 8 17.31 -6.12 -4.79
CA LEU A 8 16.85 -7.31 -5.49
C LEU A 8 15.35 -7.24 -5.82
N LEU A 9 14.53 -6.75 -4.89
CA LEU A 9 13.10 -6.62 -5.10
C LEU A 9 12.77 -5.56 -6.14
N SER A 10 13.41 -4.39 -6.12
CA SER A 10 13.21 -3.36 -7.14
C SER A 10 13.65 -3.85 -8.52
N GLU A 11 14.82 -4.48 -8.64
CA GLU A 11 15.28 -5.03 -9.93
C GLU A 11 14.29 -6.06 -10.50
N TYR A 12 13.72 -6.90 -9.63
CA TYR A 12 12.74 -7.89 -10.07
C TYR A 12 11.38 -7.28 -10.41
N LEU A 13 10.82 -6.47 -9.51
CA LEU A 13 9.45 -5.97 -9.61
C LEU A 13 9.28 -4.92 -10.72
N ASP A 14 10.31 -4.10 -10.95
CA ASP A 14 10.29 -3.06 -12.00
C ASP A 14 10.77 -3.59 -13.37
N GLY A 15 11.23 -4.84 -13.43
CA GLY A 15 11.79 -5.42 -14.66
C GLY A 15 10.80 -6.30 -15.43
N ASP A 16 11.09 -6.50 -16.72
CA ASP A 16 10.24 -7.22 -17.69
C ASP A 16 9.85 -8.64 -17.28
N GLN A 17 10.62 -9.28 -16.39
CA GLN A 17 10.30 -10.62 -15.86
C GLN A 17 9.09 -10.66 -14.92
N ASN A 18 8.64 -9.50 -14.40
CA ASN A 18 7.47 -9.40 -13.55
C ASN A 18 6.20 -9.28 -14.42
N GLU A 19 5.83 -10.38 -15.11
CA GLU A 19 4.72 -10.38 -16.07
C GLU A 19 3.32 -10.27 -15.41
N HIS A 20 3.21 -10.53 -14.11
CA HIS A 20 1.93 -10.76 -13.42
C HIS A 20 1.81 -10.04 -12.07
N GLY A 21 2.87 -9.39 -11.60
CA GLY A 21 2.87 -8.68 -10.32
C GLY A 21 2.79 -7.18 -10.49
N LEU A 22 2.61 -6.49 -9.38
CA LEU A 22 2.74 -5.04 -9.27
C LEU A 22 4.21 -4.63 -9.36
N ASP A 23 4.48 -3.38 -9.76
CA ASP A 23 5.82 -2.79 -9.70
C ASP A 23 6.29 -2.63 -8.23
N PHE A 24 7.52 -2.13 -8.02
CA PHE A 24 8.10 -2.01 -6.70
C PHE A 24 7.32 -1.08 -5.76
N ALA A 25 6.86 0.07 -6.25
CA ALA A 25 6.13 1.05 -5.46
C ALA A 25 4.73 0.55 -5.11
N ALA A 26 3.99 0.05 -6.11
CA ALA A 26 2.67 -0.55 -5.94
C ALA A 26 2.71 -1.80 -5.06
N THR A 27 3.75 -2.64 -5.19
CA THR A 27 3.94 -3.79 -4.27
C THR A 27 4.09 -3.32 -2.83
N HIS A 28 4.86 -2.26 -2.56
CA HIS A 28 4.97 -1.74 -1.20
C HIS A 28 3.62 -1.24 -0.66
N GLY A 29 2.83 -0.53 -1.47
CA GLY A 29 1.49 -0.07 -1.08
C GLY A 29 0.54 -1.20 -0.78
N PHE A 30 0.54 -2.21 -1.63
CA PHE A 30 -0.20 -3.46 -1.41
C PHE A 30 0.20 -4.10 -0.07
N LEU A 31 1.51 -4.25 0.19
CA LEU A 31 1.98 -4.84 1.44
C LEU A 31 1.63 -3.99 2.67
N CYS A 32 1.60 -2.66 2.55
CA CYS A 32 1.15 -1.78 3.63
C CYS A 32 -0.32 -2.02 3.96
N ALA A 33 -1.21 -2.11 2.98
CA ALA A 33 -2.62 -2.46 3.21
C ALA A 33 -2.77 -3.84 3.89
N ILE A 34 -1.99 -4.84 3.47
CA ILE A 34 -1.97 -6.18 4.10
C ILE A 34 -1.39 -6.17 5.53
N ALA A 35 -0.57 -5.17 5.85
CA ALA A 35 0.03 -5.02 7.17
C ALA A 35 -0.87 -4.29 8.16
N VAL A 36 -1.57 -3.22 7.72
CA VAL A 36 -2.40 -2.37 8.58
C VAL A 36 -3.86 -2.80 8.65
N GLY A 37 -4.33 -3.53 7.63
CA GLY A 37 -5.74 -3.88 7.47
C GLY A 37 -6.17 -5.22 8.07
N PRO A 38 -7.44 -5.59 7.88
CA PRO A 38 -7.98 -6.87 8.30
C PRO A 38 -7.21 -8.05 7.69
N LYS A 39 -7.15 -9.14 8.45
CA LYS A 39 -6.43 -10.34 8.03
C LYS A 39 -6.92 -10.87 6.68
N PHE A 40 -6.01 -10.98 5.71
CA PHE A 40 -6.28 -11.56 4.39
C PHE A 40 -5.23 -12.62 4.02
N ASP A 41 -5.58 -13.90 4.09
CA ASP A 41 -4.62 -15.01 3.93
C ASP A 41 -4.18 -15.27 2.47
N LYS A 42 -4.92 -14.75 1.48
CA LYS A 42 -4.67 -14.99 0.04
C LYS A 42 -3.81 -13.91 -0.64
N TRP A 43 -3.32 -12.93 0.13
CA TRP A 43 -2.62 -11.76 -0.38
C TRP A 43 -1.50 -12.08 -1.39
N LEU A 44 -0.74 -13.16 -1.18
CA LEU A 44 0.37 -13.52 -2.06
C LEU A 44 -0.10 -14.08 -3.41
N ASP A 45 -1.25 -14.75 -3.41
CA ASP A 45 -1.85 -15.23 -4.65
C ASP A 45 -2.31 -14.02 -5.47
N GLU A 46 -3.00 -13.07 -4.84
CA GLU A 46 -3.55 -11.89 -5.52
C GLU A 46 -2.45 -10.92 -6.00
N LEU A 47 -1.38 -10.71 -5.21
CA LEU A 47 -0.24 -9.86 -5.61
C LEU A 47 0.39 -10.25 -6.94
N PHE A 48 0.31 -11.52 -7.31
CA PHE A 48 0.86 -12.06 -8.56
C PHE A 48 -0.22 -12.66 -9.48
N ASP A 49 -1.49 -12.26 -9.36
CA ASP A 49 -2.61 -12.77 -10.17
C ASP A 49 -2.65 -14.31 -10.24
N SER A 50 -2.52 -14.97 -9.09
CA SER A 50 -2.42 -16.44 -8.95
C SER A 50 -1.23 -17.10 -9.67
N ASN A 51 -0.21 -16.34 -10.06
CA ASN A 51 1.00 -16.80 -10.74
C ASN A 51 2.26 -16.83 -9.85
N GLN A 52 2.13 -16.66 -8.53
CA GLN A 52 3.19 -16.79 -7.52
C GLN A 52 4.12 -18.02 -7.70
N LYS A 53 3.65 -19.12 -8.31
CA LYS A 53 4.48 -20.31 -8.62
C LYS A 53 5.48 -20.11 -9.77
N LYS A 54 5.29 -19.09 -10.61
CA LYS A 54 6.21 -18.71 -11.70
C LYS A 54 7.27 -17.71 -11.23
N VAL A 55 7.02 -17.03 -10.11
CA VAL A 55 7.95 -16.09 -9.48
C VAL A 55 9.12 -16.87 -8.86
N PRO A 56 10.38 -16.42 -8.99
CA PRO A 56 11.50 -17.05 -8.33
C PRO A 56 11.28 -17.16 -6.82
N ALA A 57 11.58 -18.33 -6.24
CA ALA A 57 11.35 -18.59 -4.81
C ALA A 57 12.07 -17.60 -3.88
N GLU A 58 13.20 -17.06 -4.32
CA GLU A 58 13.94 -16.02 -3.60
C GLU A 58 13.15 -14.71 -3.52
N ILE A 59 12.52 -14.28 -4.61
CA ILE A 59 11.66 -13.09 -4.63
C ILE A 59 10.46 -13.27 -3.72
N ILE A 60 9.79 -14.44 -3.78
CA ILE A 60 8.69 -14.75 -2.86
C ILE A 60 9.13 -14.65 -1.40
N THR A 61 10.33 -15.16 -1.09
CA THR A 61 10.90 -15.08 0.26
C THR A 61 11.16 -13.63 0.68
N GLN A 62 11.66 -12.80 -0.24
CA GLN A 62 11.96 -11.39 0.02
C GLN A 62 10.70 -10.54 0.17
N VAL A 63 9.66 -10.76 -0.65
CA VAL A 63 8.34 -10.10 -0.50
C VAL A 63 7.72 -10.43 0.86
N GLN A 64 7.78 -11.69 1.29
CA GLN A 64 7.31 -12.10 2.62
C GLN A 64 8.13 -11.47 3.75
N ALA A 65 9.46 -11.37 3.58
CA ALA A 65 10.33 -10.68 4.53
C ALA A 65 10.03 -9.18 4.60
N TRP A 66 9.63 -8.56 3.48
CA TRP A 66 9.26 -7.16 3.43
C TRP A 66 7.97 -6.89 4.21
N LEU A 67 6.92 -7.70 3.99
CA LEU A 67 5.69 -7.63 4.78
C LEU A 67 5.95 -7.78 6.28
N GLU A 68 6.80 -8.73 6.66
CA GLU A 68 7.17 -8.93 8.05
C GLU A 68 7.96 -7.73 8.62
N SER A 69 8.83 -7.12 7.83
CA SER A 69 9.54 -5.89 8.22
C SER A 69 8.57 -4.73 8.48
N ILE A 70 7.58 -4.53 7.61
CA ILE A 70 6.55 -3.49 7.78
C ILE A 70 5.78 -3.71 9.09
N ARG A 71 5.34 -4.96 9.33
CA ARG A 71 4.64 -5.33 10.58
C ARG A 71 5.49 -5.11 11.82
N GLN A 72 6.79 -5.38 11.74
CA GLN A 72 7.71 -5.13 12.85
C GLN A 72 7.87 -3.64 13.13
N SER A 73 7.98 -2.80 12.11
CA SER A 73 8.04 -1.34 12.28
C SER A 73 6.77 -0.79 12.92
N LEU A 74 5.58 -1.23 12.46
CA LEU A 74 4.30 -0.89 13.08
C LEU A 74 4.21 -1.33 14.55
N ALA A 75 4.60 -2.57 14.84
CA ALA A 75 4.58 -3.11 16.20
C ALA A 75 5.57 -2.41 17.16
N ASN A 76 6.63 -1.81 16.62
CA ASN A 76 7.63 -1.05 17.37
C ASN A 76 7.31 0.46 17.44
N GLU A 77 6.17 0.91 16.91
CA GLU A 77 5.80 2.32 16.81
C GLU A 77 6.82 3.16 16.02
N GLU A 78 7.54 2.54 15.08
CA GLU A 78 8.53 3.20 14.21
C GLU A 78 7.86 3.83 12.97
N GLY A 79 6.59 3.49 12.71
CA GLY A 79 5.83 3.95 11.55
C GLY A 79 6.22 3.26 10.25
N ILE A 80 5.54 3.64 9.17
CA ILE A 80 5.87 3.18 7.81
C ILE A 80 6.70 4.26 7.11
N THR A 81 7.73 3.83 6.39
CA THR A 81 8.55 4.70 5.54
C THR A 81 8.44 4.22 4.10
N PHE A 82 8.30 5.14 3.15
CA PHE A 82 8.31 4.80 1.74
C PHE A 82 9.69 4.29 1.30
N PRO A 83 9.76 3.27 0.43
CA PRO A 83 11.01 2.74 -0.08
C PRO A 83 11.59 3.58 -1.23
N PHE A 84 11.02 4.77 -1.47
CA PHE A 84 11.38 5.72 -2.50
C PHE A 84 11.30 7.15 -1.93
N GLU A 85 11.97 8.08 -2.58
CA GLU A 85 11.83 9.51 -2.28
C GLU A 85 10.57 10.06 -2.98
N ILE A 86 9.77 10.85 -2.25
CA ILE A 86 8.64 11.57 -2.86
C ILE A 86 9.21 12.83 -3.53
N GLU A 87 9.52 12.73 -4.82
CA GLU A 87 9.98 13.87 -5.62
C GLU A 87 8.82 14.84 -5.95
N GLU A 88 7.63 14.28 -6.22
CA GLU A 88 6.41 15.02 -6.55
C GLU A 88 5.18 14.28 -6.01
N ALA A 89 4.29 15.03 -5.35
CA ALA A 89 3.00 14.55 -4.89
C ALA A 89 1.99 14.60 -6.06
N ASP A 90 2.04 13.60 -6.93
CA ASP A 90 1.18 13.46 -8.10
C ASP A 90 0.67 12.00 -8.25
N THR A 91 -0.42 11.82 -8.98
CA THR A 91 -0.98 10.49 -9.29
C THR A 91 -0.11 9.67 -10.24
N GLU A 92 0.75 10.31 -11.03
CA GLU A 92 1.67 9.64 -11.96
C GLU A 92 3.07 9.41 -11.35
N SER A 93 3.25 9.67 -10.05
CA SER A 93 4.52 9.45 -9.34
C SER A 93 4.54 8.09 -8.65
N SER A 94 5.69 7.69 -8.08
CA SER A 94 5.77 6.46 -7.27
C SER A 94 4.82 6.46 -6.06
N LEU A 95 4.42 7.65 -5.57
CA LEU A 95 3.38 7.74 -4.55
C LEU A 95 1.99 7.38 -5.11
N GLY A 96 1.72 7.76 -6.35
CA GLY A 96 0.55 7.32 -7.12
C GLY A 96 0.53 5.81 -7.30
N ASP A 97 1.62 5.22 -7.81
CA ASP A 97 1.75 3.76 -7.98
C ASP A 97 1.56 3.01 -6.65
N TRP A 98 2.20 3.51 -5.58
CA TRP A 98 2.02 2.99 -4.21
C TRP A 98 0.55 3.05 -3.79
N SER A 99 -0.13 4.14 -4.07
CA SER A 99 -1.53 4.33 -3.69
C SER A 99 -2.47 3.39 -4.46
N VAL A 100 -2.19 3.14 -5.75
CA VAL A 100 -2.90 2.12 -6.54
C VAL A 100 -2.75 0.75 -5.89
N GLY A 101 -1.52 0.34 -5.55
CA GLY A 101 -1.29 -0.96 -4.92
C GLY A 101 -1.98 -1.11 -3.56
N PHE A 102 -2.05 -0.04 -2.76
CA PHE A 102 -2.78 -0.04 -1.49
C PHE A 102 -4.29 -0.24 -1.71
N VAL A 103 -4.88 0.53 -2.63
CA VAL A 103 -6.32 0.46 -2.96
C VAL A 103 -6.69 -0.90 -3.54
N ASP A 104 -5.85 -1.46 -4.42
CA ASP A 104 -6.03 -2.82 -4.96
C ASP A 104 -6.13 -3.85 -3.84
N ALA A 105 -5.19 -3.83 -2.89
CA ALA A 105 -5.23 -4.71 -1.72
C ALA A 105 -6.46 -4.52 -0.84
N MET A 106 -6.89 -3.27 -0.65
CA MET A 106 -8.08 -2.94 0.14
C MET A 106 -9.35 -3.56 -0.47
N PHE A 107 -9.53 -3.42 -1.78
CA PHE A 107 -10.71 -3.93 -2.48
C PHE A 107 -10.75 -5.45 -2.64
N LEU A 108 -9.61 -6.16 -2.51
CA LEU A 108 -9.61 -7.63 -2.48
C LEU A 108 -10.38 -8.23 -1.29
N ASN A 109 -10.59 -7.45 -0.22
CA ASN A 109 -11.31 -7.87 0.97
C ASN A 109 -12.20 -6.74 1.52
N GLU A 110 -12.92 -6.05 0.63
CA GLU A 110 -13.73 -4.86 0.91
C GLU A 110 -14.66 -5.05 2.12
N ASP A 111 -15.42 -6.15 2.17
CA ASP A 111 -16.36 -6.44 3.28
C ASP A 111 -15.68 -6.45 4.67
N ALA A 112 -14.41 -6.81 4.75
CA ALA A 112 -13.68 -6.83 6.02
C ALA A 112 -13.08 -5.47 6.40
N TRP A 113 -12.87 -4.60 5.41
CA TRP A 113 -12.43 -3.22 5.62
C TRP A 113 -13.63 -2.34 6.04
N PHE A 114 -14.73 -2.41 5.29
CA PHE A 114 -15.89 -1.53 5.48
C PHE A 114 -16.90 -2.10 6.49
N THR A 115 -16.44 -2.35 7.72
CA THR A 115 -17.33 -2.72 8.82
C THR A 115 -18.14 -1.50 9.31
N GLU A 116 -19.39 -1.70 9.75
CA GLU A 116 -20.28 -0.61 10.21
C GLU A 116 -19.66 0.26 11.33
N GLU A 117 -18.72 -0.29 12.11
CA GLU A 117 -18.06 0.42 13.22
C GLU A 117 -16.99 1.41 12.73
N PHE A 118 -16.27 1.07 11.67
CA PHE A 118 -15.07 1.79 11.23
C PHE A 118 -15.25 2.54 9.92
N GLU A 119 -16.39 2.42 9.24
CA GLU A 119 -16.63 2.96 7.89
C GLU A 119 -16.26 4.46 7.76
N GLU A 120 -16.79 5.32 8.64
CA GLU A 120 -16.51 6.77 8.58
C GLU A 120 -15.03 7.08 8.79
N GLN A 121 -14.42 6.47 9.80
CA GLN A 121 -13.00 6.67 10.10
C GLN A 121 -12.10 6.14 8.98
N LEU A 122 -12.44 4.99 8.40
CA LEU A 122 -11.70 4.39 7.29
C LEU A 122 -11.69 5.31 6.07
N VAL A 123 -12.84 5.90 5.73
CA VAL A 123 -12.96 6.84 4.60
C VAL A 123 -12.05 8.05 4.81
N ASP A 124 -12.03 8.62 6.00
CA ASP A 124 -11.18 9.77 6.30
C ASP A 124 -9.69 9.41 6.22
N LEU A 125 -9.28 8.28 6.82
CA LEU A 125 -7.89 7.84 6.85
C LEU A 125 -7.34 7.44 5.48
N THR A 126 -8.19 6.90 4.61
CA THR A 126 -7.80 6.44 3.28
C THR A 126 -7.96 7.51 2.20
N LEU A 127 -8.57 8.66 2.50
CA LEU A 127 -8.77 9.74 1.54
C LEU A 127 -7.50 10.16 0.78
N PRO A 128 -6.33 10.40 1.43
CA PRO A 128 -5.10 10.71 0.70
C PRO A 128 -4.75 9.63 -0.34
N ILE A 129 -4.83 8.36 0.06
CA ILE A 129 -4.50 7.21 -0.78
C ILE A 129 -5.47 7.12 -1.97
N MET A 130 -6.77 7.33 -1.73
CA MET A 130 -7.78 7.39 -2.79
C MET A 130 -7.49 8.52 -3.80
N VAL A 131 -7.13 9.71 -3.31
CA VAL A 131 -6.78 10.85 -4.16
C VAL A 131 -5.57 10.55 -5.05
N PHE A 132 -4.50 10.01 -4.47
CA PHE A 132 -3.25 9.68 -5.18
C PHE A 132 -3.36 8.48 -6.12
N SER A 133 -4.21 7.50 -5.80
CA SER A 133 -4.43 6.35 -6.70
C SER A 133 -5.10 6.74 -8.02
N GLY A 134 -5.64 7.96 -8.11
CA GLY A 134 -6.31 8.45 -9.32
C GLY A 134 -7.67 7.82 -9.59
N ILE A 135 -8.15 6.92 -8.72
CA ILE A 135 -9.50 6.36 -8.84
C ILE A 135 -10.56 7.43 -8.59
N ASP A 136 -11.78 7.15 -9.04
CA ASP A 136 -12.92 8.07 -8.97
C ASP A 136 -12.59 9.45 -9.60
N ASP A 137 -11.98 9.43 -10.79
CA ASP A 137 -11.65 10.63 -11.57
C ASP A 137 -12.88 11.46 -11.99
N GLU A 138 -14.05 10.80 -12.09
CA GLU A 138 -15.34 11.42 -12.33
C GLU A 138 -15.88 12.22 -11.13
N ASP A 139 -15.35 12.03 -9.91
CA ASP A 139 -15.77 12.78 -8.72
C ASP A 139 -15.16 14.20 -8.72
N PRO A 140 -15.98 15.27 -8.80
CA PRO A 140 -15.49 16.65 -8.78
C PRO A 140 -14.73 17.02 -7.49
N GLN A 141 -15.01 16.35 -6.37
CA GLN A 141 -14.29 16.56 -5.12
C GLN A 141 -12.85 16.04 -5.23
N MET A 142 -12.66 14.84 -5.77
CA MET A 142 -11.34 14.26 -6.03
C MET A 142 -10.52 15.12 -7.02
N GLU A 143 -11.17 15.63 -8.08
CA GLU A 143 -10.55 16.57 -9.02
C GLU A 143 -10.11 17.88 -8.34
N THR A 144 -10.85 18.34 -7.32
CA THR A 144 -10.53 19.55 -6.56
C THR A 144 -9.26 19.38 -5.73
N PHE A 145 -9.06 18.20 -5.13
CA PHE A 145 -7.82 17.86 -4.42
C PHE A 145 -6.63 17.86 -5.38
N ARG A 146 -6.71 17.08 -6.47
CA ARG A 146 -5.61 16.89 -7.43
C ARG A 146 -5.16 18.17 -8.14
N ARG A 147 -6.03 19.17 -8.27
CA ARG A 147 -5.69 20.47 -8.88
C ARG A 147 -4.99 21.43 -7.91
N ASN A 148 -4.91 21.11 -6.63
CA ASN A 148 -4.31 21.96 -5.61
C ASN A 148 -3.01 21.34 -5.10
N GLY A 149 -1.88 21.72 -5.69
CA GLY A 149 -0.56 21.16 -5.33
C GLY A 149 -0.21 21.28 -3.85
N GLN A 150 -0.58 22.38 -3.18
CA GLN A 150 -0.34 22.51 -1.73
C GLN A 150 -1.12 21.45 -0.94
N LEU A 151 -2.36 21.18 -1.34
CA LEU A 151 -3.19 20.19 -0.68
C LEU A 151 -2.72 18.77 -0.99
N MET A 152 -2.19 18.52 -2.19
CA MET A 152 -1.54 17.24 -2.51
C MET A 152 -0.31 17.02 -1.62
N ASP A 153 0.54 18.04 -1.44
CA ASP A 153 1.69 17.95 -0.53
C ASP A 153 1.25 17.65 0.92
N GLU A 154 0.21 18.35 1.41
CA GLU A 154 -0.37 18.12 2.74
C GLU A 154 -0.90 16.67 2.88
N LEU A 155 -1.65 16.17 1.90
CA LEU A 155 -2.18 14.80 1.89
C LEU A 155 -1.04 13.76 1.87
N ALA A 156 0.05 14.01 1.14
CA ALA A 156 1.20 13.10 1.12
C ALA A 156 1.87 12.97 2.49
N GLU A 157 1.98 14.09 3.23
CA GLU A 157 2.56 14.12 4.58
C GLU A 157 1.69 13.39 5.62
N GLU A 158 0.38 13.29 5.40
CA GLU A 158 -0.57 12.62 6.29
C GLU A 158 -0.52 11.09 6.19
N ILE A 159 -0.18 10.53 5.02
CA ILE A 159 -0.25 9.08 4.76
C ILE A 159 0.44 8.23 5.85
N PRO A 160 1.71 8.50 6.26
CA PRO A 160 2.38 7.66 7.24
C PRO A 160 1.65 7.59 8.60
N GLU A 161 1.06 8.70 9.04
CA GLU A 161 0.32 8.73 10.31
C GLU A 161 -1.03 8.03 10.16
N ASN A 162 -1.73 8.25 9.04
CA ASN A 162 -2.99 7.56 8.78
C ASN A 162 -2.81 6.04 8.76
N LEU A 163 -1.68 5.54 8.24
CA LEU A 163 -1.36 4.11 8.28
C LEU A 163 -1.16 3.58 9.71
N ASN A 164 -0.58 4.38 10.61
CA ASN A 164 -0.48 4.02 12.02
C ASN A 164 -1.87 3.94 12.66
N GLU A 165 -2.75 4.90 12.38
CA GLU A 165 -4.12 4.89 12.88
C GLU A 165 -4.93 3.69 12.36
N LEU A 166 -4.80 3.37 11.06
CA LEU A 166 -5.41 2.18 10.46
C LEU A 166 -4.93 0.89 11.14
N TYR A 167 -3.62 0.78 11.40
CA TYR A 167 -3.06 -0.38 12.10
C TYR A 167 -3.64 -0.50 13.51
N LEU A 168 -3.71 0.60 14.27
CA LEU A 168 -4.30 0.59 15.61
C LEU A 168 -5.78 0.22 15.58
N MET A 169 -6.53 0.68 14.59
CA MET A 169 -7.95 0.40 14.39
C MET A 169 -8.22 -1.10 14.20
N TYR A 170 -7.44 -1.80 13.37
CA TYR A 170 -7.67 -3.23 13.08
C TYR A 170 -6.92 -4.21 14.01
N HIS A 171 -5.86 -3.77 14.69
CA HIS A 171 -4.95 -4.66 15.43
C HIS A 171 -4.91 -4.43 16.94
N THR A 172 -5.59 -3.41 17.47
CA THR A 172 -5.71 -3.23 18.92
C THR A 172 -6.83 -4.12 19.47
N PRO A 173 -6.56 -5.02 20.44
CA PRO A 173 -7.62 -5.80 21.08
C PRO A 173 -8.54 -4.89 21.92
N GLU A 174 -9.85 -5.18 21.89
CA GLU A 174 -10.84 -4.60 22.83
C GLU A 174 -10.46 -4.78 24.31
#